data_AF-A0A1G3UHD8-F1
#
_entry.id   AF-A0A1G3UHD8-F1
#
_cell.length_a   1.000
_cell.length_b   1.000
_cell.length_c   1.000
_cell.angle_alpha   90.00
_cell.angle_beta   90.00
_cell.angle_gamma   90.00
#
_symmetry.space_group_name_H-M   'P 1'
#
loop_
_entity.id
_entity.type
_entity.pdbx_description
1 polymer ?
#
loop_
_entity_poly.entity_id
_entity_poly.type
_entity_poly.pdbx_seq_one_letter_code
_entity_poly.pdbx_strand_id
1 'polypeptide(L)'
;MRTIYIKTAVFVMFFTGILQMKLFGIAWENFRIIQALHIAVSIIVMLLLITPFIYGHIYKYSFVKKVKSPEGWILLGSFLLLLCSGIYLFFIGNRGGDLLGIISFNIHLYGSFLLVLFFIYHTKKQQKPNLGFATLLILIVSLNTSFVYADTTKLSQMKVESKNGSFHSEDWTNSAKCKSCHSDIFAQWSDSNHKHIAGSNPYYMAMETLAGEAEGEEFRKWCMGCHNPSAITMGFGKTTHAMDGNFLSNDIFEKNAKALTDDFKTHGNFRLEEGVSCITCHQITKAEGSGNASYTISLDRKKYAFEDSTSKAGHYLSEKLINSNPQVHKESYSNPLYKESRYCASCHDEFHPKTDVKIVSTFKEWEKSPYNNPNDKSKHKTCIDCHMTNLENDKFAPLSGVSTDGGVVKKDVKVHYFAGSNHFLSGLKNKVHEEQTIQLLKTSAKLDVDIKDSKLVVGVTNVGAGHHLPTGVADFRELWLDVTITDKSGKVILSSGK
;
A
#
# COMPACT_ATOMS: atom_id res chain seq x y z
N MET A 1 -18.04 -10.50 -45.59
CA MET A 1 -16.71 -10.10 -45.11
C MET A 1 -15.65 -11.05 -45.66
N ARG A 2 -14.52 -10.55 -46.19
CA ARG A 2 -13.43 -11.41 -46.68
C ARG A 2 -12.77 -12.13 -45.49
N THR A 3 -12.68 -13.46 -45.54
CA THR A 3 -12.07 -14.34 -44.52
C THR A 3 -10.63 -13.95 -44.16
N ILE A 4 -9.95 -13.22 -45.03
CA ILE A 4 -8.60 -12.69 -44.82
C ILE A 4 -8.52 -11.68 -43.65
N TYR A 5 -9.57 -10.88 -43.44
CA TYR A 5 -9.59 -9.90 -42.36
C TYR A 5 -9.73 -10.56 -40.98
N ILE A 6 -10.49 -11.66 -40.89
CA ILE A 6 -10.64 -12.44 -39.66
C ILE A 6 -9.32 -13.11 -39.29
N LYS A 7 -8.65 -13.75 -40.27
CA LYS A 7 -7.33 -14.36 -40.05
C LYS A 7 -6.33 -13.34 -39.52
N THR A 8 -6.24 -12.19 -40.19
CA THR A 8 -5.32 -11.11 -39.80
C THR A 8 -5.62 -10.61 -38.39
N ALA A 9 -6.89 -10.35 -38.07
CA ALA A 9 -7.31 -9.87 -36.76
C ALA A 9 -6.94 -10.85 -35.62
N VAL A 10 -7.19 -12.15 -35.80
CA VAL A 10 -6.83 -13.19 -34.81
C VAL A 10 -5.32 -13.24 -34.57
N PHE A 11 -4.52 -13.22 -35.64
CA PHE A 11 -3.06 -13.23 -35.51
C PHE A 11 -2.52 -11.94 -34.88
N VAL A 12 -3.06 -10.75 -35.22
CA VAL A 12 -2.65 -9.48 -34.59
C VAL A 12 -2.95 -9.48 -33.09
N MET A 13 -4.15 -9.92 -32.68
CA MET A 13 -4.48 -10.04 -31.25
C MET A 13 -3.52 -11.02 -30.55
N PHE A 14 -3.23 -12.16 -31.17
CA PHE A 14 -2.27 -13.12 -30.63
C PHE A 14 -0.86 -12.54 -30.48
N PHE A 15 -0.32 -11.90 -31.52
CA PHE A 15 1.03 -11.32 -31.47
C PHE A 15 1.14 -10.18 -30.46
N THR A 16 0.15 -9.28 -30.40
CA THR A 16 0.12 -8.20 -29.40
C THR A 16 -0.02 -8.73 -27.97
N GLY A 17 -0.64 -9.90 -27.78
CA GLY A 17 -0.66 -10.62 -26.50
C GLY A 17 0.69 -11.24 -26.14
N ILE A 18 1.33 -11.92 -27.09
CA ILE A 18 2.66 -12.54 -26.92
C ILE A 18 3.73 -11.51 -26.54
N LEU A 19 3.71 -10.33 -27.16
CA LEU A 19 4.66 -9.25 -26.87
C LEU A 19 4.65 -8.84 -25.38
N GLN A 20 3.56 -9.08 -24.65
CA GLN A 20 3.46 -8.79 -23.22
C GLN A 20 4.14 -9.84 -22.33
N MET A 21 4.64 -10.94 -22.88
CA MET A 21 5.39 -11.93 -22.11
C MET A 21 6.76 -11.39 -21.70
N LYS A 22 7.17 -11.68 -20.45
CA LYS A 22 8.49 -11.29 -19.93
C LYS A 22 9.67 -11.73 -20.82
N LEU A 23 9.49 -12.83 -21.58
CA LEU A 23 10.51 -13.38 -22.50
C LEU A 23 11.03 -12.36 -23.53
N PHE A 24 10.20 -11.41 -23.96
CA PHE A 24 10.57 -10.43 -24.99
C PHE A 24 11.26 -9.18 -24.45
N GLY A 25 11.38 -9.03 -23.13
CA GLY A 25 12.17 -7.96 -22.51
C GLY A 25 11.75 -6.54 -22.88
N ILE A 26 10.48 -6.31 -23.23
CA ILE A 26 9.99 -4.99 -23.68
C ILE A 26 10.15 -3.95 -22.56
N ALA A 27 10.69 -2.79 -22.90
CA ALA A 27 10.80 -1.65 -21.99
C ALA A 27 9.41 -1.29 -21.41
N TRP A 28 9.37 -0.92 -20.12
CA TRP A 28 8.10 -0.68 -19.41
C TRP A 28 7.19 0.33 -20.11
N GLU A 29 7.75 1.43 -20.63
CA GLU A 29 6.99 2.46 -21.35
C GLU A 29 6.27 1.92 -22.58
N ASN A 30 6.90 1.00 -23.31
CA ASN A 30 6.28 0.33 -24.44
C ASN A 30 5.26 -0.71 -23.96
N PHE A 31 5.58 -1.45 -22.89
CA PHE A 31 4.70 -2.46 -22.32
C PHE A 31 3.34 -1.86 -21.90
N ARG A 32 3.33 -0.76 -21.15
CA ARG A 32 2.07 -0.12 -20.67
C ARG A 32 1.16 0.32 -21.82
N ILE A 33 1.76 0.78 -22.93
CA ILE A 33 1.01 1.18 -24.13
C ILE A 33 0.49 -0.06 -24.87
N ILE A 34 1.34 -1.06 -25.08
CA ILE A 34 0.97 -2.31 -25.76
C ILE A 34 -0.15 -3.02 -25.00
N GLN A 35 -0.09 -3.08 -23.66
CA GLN A 35 -1.15 -3.68 -22.84
C GLN A 35 -2.48 -2.96 -23.03
N ALA A 36 -2.50 -1.62 -22.93
CA ALA A 36 -3.71 -0.83 -23.10
C ALA A 36 -4.30 -0.99 -24.52
N LEU A 37 -3.44 -0.93 -25.56
CA LEU A 37 -3.86 -1.12 -26.95
C LEU A 37 -4.36 -2.53 -27.21
N HIS A 38 -3.67 -3.55 -26.71
CA HIS A 38 -4.08 -4.95 -26.88
C HIS A 38 -5.49 -5.17 -26.34
N ILE A 39 -5.79 -4.68 -25.13
CA ILE A 39 -7.11 -4.80 -24.52
C ILE A 39 -8.16 -4.04 -25.34
N ALA A 40 -7.93 -2.76 -25.62
CA ALA A 40 -8.90 -1.92 -26.33
C ALA A 40 -9.20 -2.42 -27.74
N VAL A 41 -8.16 -2.73 -28.52
CA VAL A 41 -8.30 -3.26 -29.89
C VAL A 41 -8.95 -4.63 -29.87
N SER A 42 -8.59 -5.50 -28.92
CA SER A 42 -9.21 -6.83 -28.81
C SER A 42 -10.70 -6.72 -28.53
N ILE A 43 -11.15 -5.85 -27.62
CA ILE A 43 -12.59 -5.65 -27.36
C ILE A 43 -13.33 -5.20 -28.63
N ILE A 44 -12.79 -4.20 -29.34
CA ILE A 44 -13.42 -3.67 -30.56
C ILE A 44 -13.48 -4.74 -31.65
N VAL A 45 -12.36 -5.41 -31.92
CA VAL A 45 -12.25 -6.47 -32.92
C VAL A 45 -13.18 -7.64 -32.57
N MET A 46 -13.27 -8.01 -31.30
CA MET A 46 -14.12 -9.08 -30.84
C MET A 46 -15.60 -8.78 -31.06
N LEU A 47 -16.05 -7.57 -30.70
CA LEU A 47 -17.45 -7.16 -30.81
C LEU A 47 -17.87 -6.92 -32.26
N LEU A 48 -17.07 -6.18 -33.03
CA LEU A 48 -17.48 -5.71 -34.36
C LEU A 48 -17.15 -6.68 -35.48
N LEU A 49 -16.12 -7.52 -35.31
CA LEU A 49 -15.59 -8.34 -36.40
C LEU A 49 -15.71 -9.85 -36.12
N ILE A 50 -15.17 -10.32 -35.00
CA ILE A 50 -15.05 -11.76 -34.73
C ILE A 50 -16.41 -12.38 -34.36
N THR A 51 -17.16 -11.77 -33.45
CA THR A 51 -18.44 -12.33 -32.97
C THR A 51 -19.48 -12.46 -34.10
N PRO A 52 -19.73 -11.41 -34.93
CA PRO A 52 -20.67 -11.53 -36.05
C PRO A 52 -20.21 -12.57 -37.08
N PHE A 53 -18.89 -12.69 -37.30
CA PHE A 53 -18.35 -13.69 -38.19
C PHE A 53 -18.55 -15.11 -37.68
N ILE A 54 -18.22 -15.39 -36.41
CA ILE A 54 -18.41 -16.72 -35.81
C ILE A 54 -19.87 -17.12 -35.86
N TYR A 55 -20.78 -16.22 -35.50
CA TYR A 55 -22.23 -16.45 -35.59
C TYR A 55 -22.66 -16.83 -37.02
N GLY A 56 -22.32 -15.99 -38.00
CA GLY A 56 -22.67 -16.25 -39.40
C GLY A 56 -22.01 -17.51 -39.95
N HIS A 57 -20.80 -17.83 -39.51
CA HIS A 57 -20.07 -19.04 -39.90
C HIS A 57 -20.76 -20.31 -39.36
N ILE A 58 -21.08 -20.34 -38.06
CA ILE A 58 -21.80 -21.45 -37.42
C ILE A 58 -23.18 -21.61 -38.07
N TYR A 59 -23.93 -20.53 -38.24
CA TYR A 59 -25.25 -20.57 -38.89
C TYR A 59 -25.17 -21.20 -40.29
N LYS A 60 -24.24 -20.73 -41.12
CA LYS A 60 -24.07 -21.24 -42.48
C LYS A 60 -23.63 -22.70 -42.54
N TYR A 61 -22.65 -23.10 -41.73
CA TYR A 61 -22.06 -24.44 -41.87
C TYR A 61 -22.79 -25.49 -41.05
N SER A 62 -23.21 -25.17 -39.83
CA SER A 62 -23.87 -26.13 -38.93
C SER A 62 -25.38 -26.25 -39.20
N PHE A 63 -26.07 -25.15 -39.48
CA PHE A 63 -27.53 -25.15 -39.64
C PHE A 63 -27.99 -25.21 -41.09
N VAL A 64 -27.40 -24.38 -41.97
CA VAL A 64 -27.77 -24.37 -43.40
C VAL A 64 -27.15 -25.55 -44.14
N LYS A 65 -25.82 -25.73 -44.04
CA LYS A 65 -25.10 -26.81 -44.75
C LYS A 65 -25.01 -28.13 -43.99
N LYS A 66 -25.42 -28.18 -42.72
CA LYS A 66 -25.43 -29.38 -41.85
C LYS A 66 -24.08 -30.13 -41.81
N VAL A 67 -22.97 -29.39 -41.85
CA VAL A 67 -21.61 -29.96 -41.75
C VAL A 67 -21.30 -30.28 -40.30
N LYS A 68 -20.96 -31.54 -40.02
CA LYS A 68 -20.43 -31.96 -38.70
C LYS A 68 -18.91 -31.75 -38.70
N SER A 69 -18.45 -30.77 -37.91
CA SER A 69 -17.02 -30.45 -37.74
C SER A 69 -16.67 -30.46 -36.25
N PRO A 70 -16.26 -31.61 -35.68
CA PRO A 70 -15.79 -31.70 -34.30
C PRO A 70 -14.68 -30.69 -33.99
N GLU A 71 -13.75 -30.49 -34.94
CA GLU A 71 -12.67 -29.52 -34.83
C GLU A 71 -13.16 -28.06 -34.76
N GLY A 72 -14.28 -27.72 -35.44
CA GLY A 72 -14.89 -26.40 -35.35
C GLY A 72 -15.51 -26.12 -33.97
N TRP A 73 -16.10 -27.14 -33.33
CA TRP A 73 -16.63 -27.02 -31.97
C TRP A 73 -15.53 -26.92 -30.91
N ILE A 74 -14.41 -27.64 -31.08
CA ILE A 74 -13.22 -27.52 -30.21
C ILE A 74 -12.63 -26.10 -30.32
N LEU A 75 -12.52 -25.57 -31.54
CA LEU A 75 -12.07 -24.20 -31.78
C LEU A 75 -12.99 -23.18 -31.11
N LEU A 76 -14.32 -23.34 -31.25
CA LEU A 76 -15.30 -22.47 -30.60
C LEU A 76 -15.19 -22.54 -29.07
N GLY A 77 -15.06 -23.74 -28.50
CA GLY A 77 -14.89 -23.91 -27.06
C GLY A 77 -13.61 -23.22 -26.54
N SER A 78 -12.49 -23.40 -27.26
CA SER A 78 -11.22 -22.75 -26.93
C SER A 78 -11.33 -21.21 -27.00
N PHE A 79 -12.05 -20.71 -28.01
CA PHE A 79 -12.31 -19.28 -28.17
C PHE A 79 -13.16 -18.71 -27.02
N LEU A 80 -14.23 -19.41 -26.63
CA LEU A 80 -15.08 -18.99 -25.53
C LEU A 80 -14.31 -18.98 -24.20
N LEU A 81 -13.46 -19.97 -23.95
CA LEU A 81 -12.60 -20.01 -22.77
C LEU A 81 -11.62 -18.82 -22.71
N LEU A 82 -11.02 -18.46 -23.86
CA LEU A 82 -10.17 -17.27 -23.99
C LEU A 82 -10.93 -15.97 -23.77
N LEU A 83 -12.13 -15.87 -24.34
CA LEU A 83 -13.00 -14.72 -24.17
C LEU A 83 -13.40 -14.54 -22.70
N CYS A 84 -13.88 -15.61 -22.06
CA CYS A 84 -14.26 -15.59 -20.64
C CYS A 84 -13.07 -15.24 -19.74
N SER A 85 -11.88 -15.80 -19.99
CA SER A 85 -10.68 -15.46 -19.22
C SER A 85 -10.23 -14.02 -19.44
N GLY A 86 -10.33 -13.47 -20.66
CA GLY A 86 -10.01 -12.07 -20.95
C GLY A 86 -10.99 -11.10 -20.30
N ILE A 87 -12.29 -11.40 -20.36
CA ILE A 87 -13.34 -10.65 -19.66
C ILE A 87 -13.09 -10.67 -18.15
N TYR A 88 -12.76 -11.84 -17.59
CA TYR A 88 -12.44 -11.96 -16.18
C TYR A 88 -11.24 -11.06 -15.81
N LEU A 89 -10.14 -11.15 -16.54
CA LEU A 89 -8.93 -10.35 -16.27
C LEU A 89 -9.17 -8.84 -16.40
N PHE A 90 -10.03 -8.41 -17.32
CA PHE A 90 -10.31 -6.98 -17.49
C PHE A 90 -11.28 -6.44 -16.43
N PHE A 91 -12.38 -7.15 -16.15
CA PHE A 91 -13.43 -6.64 -15.25
C PHE A 91 -13.18 -6.96 -13.78
N ILE A 92 -12.65 -8.16 -13.49
CA ILE A 92 -12.42 -8.67 -12.13
C ILE A 92 -10.96 -8.57 -11.74
N GLY A 93 -10.05 -8.99 -12.63
CA GLY A 93 -8.60 -8.90 -12.45
C GLY A 93 -7.93 -10.15 -11.87
N ASN A 94 -6.61 -10.23 -12.04
CA ASN A 94 -5.70 -11.04 -11.25
C ASN A 94 -5.23 -10.20 -10.06
N ARG A 95 -5.86 -10.37 -8.89
CA ARG A 95 -5.73 -9.49 -7.72
C ARG A 95 -4.53 -9.86 -6.85
N GLY A 96 -3.40 -10.13 -7.49
CA GLY A 96 -2.12 -10.34 -6.82
C GLY A 96 -1.97 -11.70 -6.17
N GLY A 97 -2.49 -12.75 -6.82
CA GLY A 97 -2.23 -14.16 -6.46
C GLY A 97 -3.46 -15.01 -6.19
N ASP A 98 -4.67 -14.51 -6.44
CA ASP A 98 -5.90 -15.28 -6.28
C ASP A 98 -5.99 -16.40 -7.33
N LEU A 99 -6.56 -17.54 -6.94
CA LEU A 99 -6.55 -18.75 -7.78
C LEU A 99 -7.24 -18.53 -9.12
N LEU A 100 -8.40 -17.85 -9.13
CA LEU A 100 -9.18 -17.61 -10.34
C LEU A 100 -8.50 -16.60 -11.28
N GLY A 101 -7.85 -15.58 -10.74
CA GLY A 101 -7.01 -14.63 -11.45
C GLY A 101 -5.80 -15.30 -12.10
N ILE A 102 -5.10 -16.16 -11.36
CA ILE A 102 -3.97 -16.96 -11.89
C ILE A 102 -4.44 -17.91 -12.99
N ILE A 103 -5.53 -18.66 -12.74
CA ILE A 103 -6.10 -19.59 -13.73
C ILE A 103 -6.53 -18.81 -14.97
N SER A 104 -7.25 -17.70 -14.81
CA SER A 104 -7.71 -16.88 -15.94
C SER A 104 -6.53 -16.31 -16.71
N PHE A 105 -5.49 -15.80 -16.04
CA PHE A 105 -4.26 -15.35 -16.68
C PHE A 105 -3.60 -16.46 -17.51
N ASN A 106 -3.46 -17.66 -16.94
CA ASN A 106 -2.84 -18.80 -17.61
C ASN A 106 -3.69 -19.36 -18.76
N ILE A 107 -5.02 -19.43 -18.60
CA ILE A 107 -5.94 -19.80 -19.67
C ILE A 107 -5.83 -18.77 -20.80
N HIS A 108 -5.80 -17.47 -20.47
CA HIS A 108 -5.71 -16.43 -21.48
C HIS A 108 -4.37 -16.48 -22.22
N LEU A 109 -3.27 -16.65 -21.48
CA LEU A 109 -1.93 -16.74 -22.05
C LEU A 109 -1.74 -18.03 -22.86
N TYR A 110 -1.79 -19.20 -22.22
CA TYR A 110 -1.48 -20.48 -22.87
C TYR A 110 -2.60 -20.97 -23.78
N GLY A 111 -3.86 -20.67 -23.43
CA GLY A 111 -4.99 -20.97 -24.29
C GLY A 111 -4.90 -20.24 -25.62
N SER A 112 -4.31 -19.03 -25.68
CA SER A 112 -4.14 -18.30 -26.95
C SER A 112 -3.28 -19.07 -27.96
N PHE A 113 -2.24 -19.77 -27.50
CA PHE A 113 -1.41 -20.64 -28.35
C PHE A 113 -2.22 -21.82 -28.88
N LEU A 114 -3.01 -22.48 -28.01
CA LEU A 114 -3.90 -23.58 -28.42
C LEU A 114 -4.96 -23.11 -29.42
N LEU A 115 -5.55 -21.93 -29.20
CA LEU A 115 -6.53 -21.34 -30.10
C LEU A 115 -5.93 -21.12 -31.49
N VAL A 116 -4.72 -20.56 -31.57
CA VAL A 116 -4.05 -20.34 -32.86
C VAL A 116 -3.75 -21.66 -33.56
N LEU A 117 -3.31 -22.69 -32.83
CA LEU A 117 -3.09 -24.03 -33.39
C LEU A 117 -4.38 -24.64 -33.96
N PHE A 118 -5.48 -24.60 -33.19
CA PHE A 118 -6.78 -25.07 -33.66
C PHE A 118 -7.33 -24.24 -34.80
N PHE A 119 -7.09 -22.93 -34.80
CA PHE A 119 -7.50 -22.04 -35.89
C PHE A 119 -6.76 -22.36 -37.19
N ILE A 120 -5.45 -22.59 -37.12
CA ILE A 120 -4.65 -23.05 -38.26
C ILE A 120 -5.14 -24.42 -38.74
N TYR A 121 -5.39 -25.37 -37.83
CA TYR A 121 -5.91 -26.69 -38.18
C TYR A 121 -7.28 -26.63 -38.86
N HIS A 122 -8.21 -25.85 -38.30
CA HIS A 122 -9.55 -25.65 -38.83
C HIS A 122 -9.54 -24.96 -40.20
N THR A 123 -8.53 -24.13 -40.49
CA THR A 123 -8.38 -23.45 -41.79
C THR A 123 -7.52 -24.22 -42.80
N LYS A 124 -6.73 -25.22 -42.37
CA LYS A 124 -5.79 -25.99 -43.20
C LYS A 124 -6.42 -26.93 -44.23
N LYS A 125 -7.76 -27.10 -44.26
CA LYS A 125 -8.46 -27.69 -45.41
C LYS A 125 -8.45 -26.79 -46.66
N GLN A 126 -7.92 -25.57 -46.58
CA GLN A 126 -7.63 -24.71 -47.74
C GLN A 126 -6.22 -24.11 -47.67
N GLN A 127 -5.26 -24.91 -48.15
CA GLN A 127 -3.92 -24.58 -48.67
C GLN A 127 -2.82 -23.97 -47.75
N LYS A 128 -1.61 -24.10 -48.30
CA LYS A 128 -0.26 -24.21 -47.74
C LYS A 128 0.26 -22.95 -47.00
N PRO A 129 1.16 -23.13 -46.00
CA PRO A 129 1.77 -22.03 -45.29
C PRO A 129 2.91 -21.40 -46.12
N ASN A 130 2.92 -20.07 -46.21
CA ASN A 130 4.12 -19.32 -46.56
C ASN A 130 4.74 -18.80 -45.28
N LEU A 131 5.98 -19.22 -45.05
CA LEU A 131 6.84 -18.87 -43.94
C LEU A 131 7.58 -17.59 -44.30
N GLY A 132 7.14 -16.46 -43.74
CA GLY A 132 7.83 -15.18 -43.80
C GLY A 132 7.88 -14.61 -42.40
N PHE A 133 8.73 -15.20 -41.56
CA PHE A 133 9.02 -14.70 -40.22
C PHE A 133 10.42 -14.09 -40.21
N ALA A 134 10.56 -13.12 -39.31
CA ALA A 134 11.79 -12.53 -38.82
C ALA A 134 12.43 -11.46 -39.73
N THR A 135 12.14 -10.21 -39.40
CA THR A 135 13.13 -9.13 -39.31
C THR A 135 12.49 -7.90 -38.68
N LEU A 136 12.57 -7.80 -37.35
CA LEU A 136 13.06 -6.59 -36.66
C LEU A 136 13.02 -6.87 -35.15
N LEU A 137 14.14 -7.36 -34.65
CA LEU A 137 14.55 -7.16 -33.26
C LEU A 137 15.95 -6.56 -33.31
N ILE A 138 16.34 -5.90 -32.22
CA ILE A 138 17.53 -5.06 -31.99
C ILE A 138 17.29 -3.63 -32.54
N LEU A 139 17.22 -2.57 -31.74
CA LEU A 139 18.17 -1.94 -30.79
C LEU A 139 17.29 -0.96 -29.95
N ILE A 140 17.36 -0.72 -28.64
CA ILE A 140 18.47 -0.40 -27.73
C ILE A 140 17.94 -0.53 -26.30
N VAL A 141 18.70 -1.19 -25.43
CA VAL A 141 18.73 -0.92 -24.00
C VAL A 141 19.98 -0.08 -23.76
N SER A 142 19.81 1.15 -23.28
CA SER A 142 20.73 1.80 -22.32
C SER A 142 20.39 3.29 -22.19
N LEU A 143 19.63 3.64 -21.16
CA LEU A 143 19.82 4.89 -20.44
C LEU A 143 19.77 4.56 -18.95
N ASN A 144 20.97 4.47 -18.34
CA ASN A 144 21.11 4.55 -16.90
C ASN A 144 20.70 5.97 -16.50
N THR A 145 19.58 6.10 -15.81
CA THR A 145 19.23 7.35 -15.14
C THR A 145 20.03 7.42 -13.85
N SER A 146 20.95 8.37 -13.76
CA SER A 146 21.52 8.76 -12.47
C SER A 146 20.42 9.43 -11.65
N PHE A 147 20.19 8.95 -10.44
CA PHE A 147 19.35 9.66 -9.48
C PHE A 147 20.16 10.81 -8.90
N VAL A 148 19.52 11.98 -8.78
CA VAL A 148 20.07 13.10 -8.03
C VAL A 148 19.48 13.03 -6.63
N TYR A 149 20.33 13.17 -5.63
CA TYR A 149 19.93 13.29 -4.24
C TYR A 149 19.76 14.76 -3.89
N ALA A 150 18.62 15.10 -3.31
CA ALA A 150 18.42 16.38 -2.66
C ALA A 150 18.11 16.14 -1.17
N ASP A 151 18.82 16.83 -0.29
CA ASP A 151 18.45 16.91 1.12
C ASP A 151 17.30 17.91 1.26
N THR A 152 16.24 17.54 1.97
CA THR A 152 15.07 18.41 2.11
C THR A 152 15.29 19.55 3.09
N THR A 153 16.08 19.32 4.14
CA THR A 153 16.45 20.31 5.16
C THR A 153 17.81 20.00 5.76
N LYS A 154 18.38 20.97 6.51
CA LYS A 154 19.70 20.80 7.15
C LYS A 154 19.67 19.91 8.40
N LEU A 155 18.51 19.78 9.04
CA LEU A 155 18.39 19.13 10.36
C LEU A 155 17.77 17.72 10.29
N SER A 156 17.06 17.41 9.21
CA SER A 156 16.52 16.07 8.95
C SER A 156 17.54 15.21 8.20
N GLN A 157 17.59 13.90 8.49
CA GLN A 157 18.40 12.94 7.74
C GLN A 157 17.68 12.39 6.50
N MET A 158 16.51 12.95 6.16
CA MET A 158 15.69 12.51 5.05
C MET A 158 16.32 12.89 3.71
N LYS A 159 16.37 11.91 2.79
CA LYS A 159 16.89 12.10 1.43
C LYS A 159 15.81 11.89 0.39
N VAL A 160 15.78 12.76 -0.62
CA VAL A 160 14.89 12.64 -1.77
C VAL A 160 15.68 12.15 -2.98
N GLU A 161 15.25 11.03 -3.56
CA GLU A 161 15.71 10.51 -4.84
C GLU A 161 14.68 10.86 -5.92
N SER A 162 15.04 11.77 -6.83
CA SER A 162 14.21 12.15 -7.99
C SER A 162 15.01 12.14 -9.29
N LYS A 163 14.43 11.61 -10.37
CA LYS A 163 14.96 11.69 -11.74
C LYS A 163 14.98 13.12 -12.28
N ASN A 164 14.03 13.95 -11.84
CA ASN A 164 13.84 15.32 -12.34
C ASN A 164 14.28 16.40 -11.34
N GLY A 165 14.97 16.02 -10.26
CA GLY A 165 15.58 16.94 -9.28
C GLY A 165 14.65 17.43 -8.16
N SER A 166 13.34 17.48 -8.37
CA SER A 166 12.33 17.79 -7.33
C SER A 166 11.06 16.96 -7.51
N PHE A 167 10.23 16.91 -6.46
CA PHE A 167 8.86 16.40 -6.56
C PHE A 167 7.89 17.53 -6.88
N HIS A 168 6.78 17.18 -7.52
CA HIS A 168 5.58 18.00 -7.63
C HIS A 168 4.47 17.36 -6.80
N SER A 169 3.45 18.14 -6.42
CA SER A 169 2.32 17.61 -5.64
C SER A 169 1.65 16.43 -6.33
N GLU A 170 1.58 16.45 -7.65
CA GLU A 170 0.97 15.41 -8.48
C GLU A 170 1.73 14.08 -8.47
N ASP A 171 3.04 14.12 -8.18
CA ASP A 171 3.88 12.93 -8.02
C ASP A 171 3.50 12.16 -6.75
N TRP A 172 3.02 12.87 -5.73
CA TRP A 172 2.43 12.28 -4.54
C TRP A 172 1.06 11.70 -4.88
N THR A 173 1.01 10.38 -5.03
CA THR A 173 -0.25 9.66 -5.21
C THR A 173 -1.09 9.82 -3.94
N ASN A 174 -2.29 10.40 -4.03
CA ASN A 174 -3.12 10.59 -2.85
C ASN A 174 -3.56 9.23 -2.26
N SER A 175 -3.44 9.04 -0.94
CA SER A 175 -3.82 7.78 -0.28
C SER A 175 -5.29 7.39 -0.49
N ALA A 176 -6.19 8.34 -0.78
CA ALA A 176 -7.58 8.05 -1.15
C ALA A 176 -7.70 7.22 -2.44
N LYS A 177 -6.72 7.25 -3.35
CA LYS A 177 -6.66 6.35 -4.52
C LYS A 177 -6.52 4.90 -4.10
N CYS A 178 -5.80 4.62 -3.01
CA CYS A 178 -5.56 3.26 -2.53
C CYS A 178 -6.87 2.59 -2.04
N LYS A 179 -7.83 3.39 -1.55
CA LYS A 179 -9.10 2.94 -0.99
C LYS A 179 -9.92 2.06 -1.95
N SER A 180 -9.81 2.26 -3.27
CA SER A 180 -10.63 1.52 -4.24
C SER A 180 -10.25 0.04 -4.36
N CYS A 181 -9.03 -0.33 -3.97
CA CYS A 181 -8.54 -1.70 -4.02
C CYS A 181 -8.07 -2.22 -2.66
N HIS A 182 -7.80 -1.35 -1.69
CA HIS A 182 -7.27 -1.68 -0.36
C HIS A 182 -8.22 -1.17 0.73
N SER A 183 -9.51 -1.52 0.64
CA SER A 183 -10.56 -0.89 1.45
C SER A 183 -10.38 -1.10 2.95
N ASP A 184 -10.09 -2.34 3.38
CA ASP A 184 -9.87 -2.70 4.78
C ASP A 184 -8.63 -1.99 5.36
N ILE A 185 -7.50 -2.02 4.64
CA ILE A 185 -6.25 -1.37 5.06
C ILE A 185 -6.43 0.15 5.12
N PHE A 186 -7.09 0.73 4.12
CA PHE A 186 -7.38 2.16 4.12
C PHE A 186 -8.23 2.55 5.33
N ALA A 187 -9.27 1.78 5.65
CA ALA A 187 -10.11 2.04 6.83
C ALA A 187 -9.27 2.05 8.12
N GLN A 188 -8.38 1.06 8.29
CA GLN A 188 -7.47 0.97 9.45
C GLN A 188 -6.49 2.14 9.53
N TRP A 189 -5.90 2.56 8.41
CA TRP A 189 -4.97 3.70 8.40
C TRP A 189 -5.71 5.04 8.58
N SER A 190 -6.92 5.15 8.06
CA SER A 190 -7.65 6.42 7.92
C SER A 190 -7.99 7.11 9.23
N ASP A 191 -8.12 6.35 10.32
CA ASP A 191 -8.36 6.84 11.69
C ASP A 191 -7.14 6.61 12.61
N SER A 192 -5.97 6.27 12.04
CA SER A 192 -4.75 6.03 12.81
C SER A 192 -4.06 7.33 13.21
N ASN A 193 -3.23 7.27 14.26
CA ASN A 193 -2.39 8.41 14.63
C ASN A 193 -1.39 8.78 13.53
N HIS A 194 -0.94 7.85 12.68
CA HIS A 194 -0.06 8.18 11.55
C HIS A 194 -0.74 9.12 10.54
N LYS A 195 -2.02 8.88 10.21
CA LYS A 195 -2.78 9.82 9.37
C LYS A 195 -2.98 11.16 10.08
N HIS A 196 -3.34 11.11 11.35
CA HIS A 196 -3.81 12.30 12.07
C HIS A 196 -2.74 13.04 12.87
N ILE A 197 -1.45 12.69 12.72
CA ILE A 197 -0.39 13.31 13.50
C ILE A 197 -0.20 14.79 13.16
N ALA A 198 -0.57 15.21 11.94
CA ALA A 198 -0.63 16.59 11.50
C ALA A 198 -2.08 17.05 11.32
N GLY A 199 -2.33 18.36 11.46
CA GLY A 199 -3.64 19.01 11.22
C GLY A 199 -4.74 18.74 12.24
N SER A 200 -4.74 17.55 12.84
CA SER A 200 -5.81 17.06 13.71
C SER A 200 -5.33 16.50 15.05
N ASN A 201 -4.03 16.60 15.34
CA ASN A 201 -3.46 16.30 16.66
C ASN A 201 -3.09 17.61 17.37
N PRO A 202 -3.91 18.08 18.32
CA PRO A 202 -3.70 19.39 18.96
C PRO A 202 -2.39 19.45 19.76
N TYR A 203 -1.97 18.34 20.37
CA TYR A 203 -0.72 18.28 21.13
C TYR A 203 0.49 18.46 20.20
N TYR A 204 0.53 17.70 19.10
CA TYR A 204 1.61 17.81 18.13
C TYR A 204 1.70 19.22 17.54
N MET A 205 0.55 19.81 17.17
CA MET A 205 0.53 21.14 16.56
C MET A 205 1.00 22.23 17.51
N ALA A 206 0.65 22.14 18.80
CA ALA A 206 1.19 23.04 19.81
C ALA A 206 2.71 22.87 19.92
N MET A 207 3.20 21.63 20.01
CA MET A 207 4.64 21.34 20.13
C MET A 207 5.44 21.78 18.90
N GLU A 208 4.95 21.53 17.69
CA GLU A 208 5.59 22.01 16.46
C GLU A 208 5.66 23.54 16.40
N THR A 209 4.59 24.20 16.84
CA THR A 209 4.52 25.67 16.87
C THR A 209 5.55 26.23 17.85
N LEU A 210 5.55 25.74 19.10
CA LEU A 210 6.49 26.11 20.14
C LEU A 210 7.94 25.82 19.74
N ALA A 211 8.20 24.66 19.13
CA ALA A 211 9.52 24.30 18.65
C ALA A 211 10.00 25.25 17.53
N GLY A 212 9.13 25.63 16.61
CA GLY A 212 9.46 26.63 15.59
C GLY A 212 9.72 28.02 16.16
N GLU A 213 8.98 28.42 17.19
CA GLU A 213 9.17 29.70 17.90
C GLU A 213 10.45 29.73 18.72
N ALA A 214 10.79 28.63 19.41
CA ALA A 214 11.94 28.53 20.30
C ALA A 214 13.25 28.23 19.56
N GLU A 215 13.23 27.33 18.57
CA GLU A 215 14.42 26.79 17.91
C GLU A 215 14.58 27.23 16.44
N GLY A 216 13.56 27.89 15.89
CA GLY A 216 13.51 28.44 14.53
C GLY A 216 12.84 27.54 13.49
N GLU A 217 12.56 28.10 12.31
CA GLU A 217 11.84 27.41 11.22
C GLU A 217 12.55 26.15 10.69
N GLU A 218 13.89 26.11 10.69
CA GLU A 218 14.60 24.89 10.29
C GLU A 218 14.36 23.75 11.27
N PHE A 219 14.21 24.05 12.57
CA PHE A 219 13.84 23.06 13.57
C PHE A 219 12.39 22.61 13.41
N ARG A 220 11.46 23.52 13.08
CA ARG A 220 10.09 23.14 12.72
C ARG A 220 10.07 22.11 11.59
N LYS A 221 10.85 22.35 10.53
CA LYS A 221 10.92 21.40 9.41
C LYS A 221 11.57 20.07 9.80
N TRP A 222 12.44 20.01 10.81
CA TRP A 222 12.93 18.73 11.34
C TRP A 222 11.76 17.84 11.82
N CYS A 223 10.76 18.41 12.51
CA CYS A 223 9.55 17.69 12.91
C CYS A 223 8.82 17.10 11.68
N MET A 224 8.74 17.86 10.59
CA MET A 224 8.01 17.46 9.38
C MET A 224 8.63 16.23 8.69
N GLY A 225 9.94 15.97 8.89
CA GLY A 225 10.62 14.79 8.33
C GLY A 225 10.01 13.46 8.80
N CYS A 226 9.39 13.43 9.97
CA CYS A 226 8.67 12.26 10.47
C CYS A 226 7.15 12.41 10.35
N HIS A 227 6.64 13.64 10.51
CA HIS A 227 5.22 13.89 10.75
C HIS A 227 4.41 14.35 9.53
N ASN A 228 5.07 14.92 8.51
CA ASN A 228 4.44 15.20 7.22
C ASN A 228 5.49 15.18 6.08
N PRO A 229 6.01 14.00 5.70
CA PRO A 229 7.08 13.90 4.71
C PRO A 229 6.71 14.47 3.34
N SER A 230 5.45 14.34 2.92
CA SER A 230 4.97 14.96 1.68
C SER A 230 5.12 16.48 1.69
N ALA A 231 4.69 17.15 2.77
CA ALA A 231 4.81 18.60 2.86
C ALA A 231 6.27 19.09 2.86
N ILE A 232 7.17 18.48 3.63
CA ILE A 232 8.58 18.93 3.68
C ILE A 232 9.31 18.71 2.35
N THR A 233 9.02 17.63 1.61
CA THR A 233 9.60 17.41 0.27
C THR A 233 9.13 18.44 -0.77
N MET A 234 8.01 19.10 -0.49
CA MET A 234 7.43 20.14 -1.33
C MET A 234 7.78 21.56 -0.85
N GLY A 235 8.68 21.68 0.14
CA GLY A 235 9.19 22.97 0.61
C GLY A 235 8.26 23.71 1.56
N PHE A 236 7.21 23.07 2.09
CA PHE A 236 6.37 23.69 3.10
C PHE A 236 7.14 23.90 4.41
N GLY A 237 6.84 25.00 5.10
CA GLY A 237 7.51 25.37 6.36
C GLY A 237 6.87 24.79 7.62
N LYS A 238 5.67 24.19 7.52
CA LYS A 238 4.91 23.63 8.64
C LYS A 238 4.12 22.40 8.20
N THR A 239 3.90 21.44 9.09
CA THR A 239 3.10 20.24 8.79
C THR A 239 1.66 20.58 8.38
N THR A 240 1.09 21.63 8.95
CA THR A 240 -0.22 22.17 8.56
C THR A 240 -0.03 23.30 7.56
N HIS A 241 -0.79 23.28 6.48
CA HIS A 241 -0.75 24.32 5.48
C HIS A 241 -2.17 24.84 5.21
N ALA A 242 -2.27 26.15 4.95
CA ALA A 242 -3.54 26.78 4.64
C ALA A 242 -4.11 26.18 3.35
N MET A 243 -5.33 25.67 3.45
CA MET A 243 -6.08 25.15 2.32
C MET A 243 -7.53 25.60 2.46
N ASP A 244 -8.19 25.92 1.36
CA ASP A 244 -9.61 26.27 1.38
C ASP A 244 -10.41 25.10 1.98
N GLY A 245 -11.16 25.37 3.06
CA GLY A 245 -11.94 24.37 3.80
C GLY A 245 -11.22 23.64 4.94
N ASN A 246 -9.94 23.93 5.21
CA ASN A 246 -9.20 23.37 6.35
C ASN A 246 -9.54 24.16 7.64
N PHE A 247 -10.36 23.58 8.51
CA PHE A 247 -10.73 24.17 9.80
C PHE A 247 -10.45 23.16 10.91
N LEU A 248 -9.48 23.49 11.77
CA LEU A 248 -8.97 22.65 12.85
C LEU A 248 -10.05 21.94 13.70
N SER A 249 -11.16 22.64 13.98
CA SER A 249 -12.25 22.11 14.80
C SER A 249 -12.98 20.93 14.17
N ASN A 250 -12.97 20.83 12.84
CA ASN A 250 -13.66 19.76 12.11
C ASN A 250 -12.79 18.50 12.00
N ASP A 251 -11.47 18.67 11.92
CA ASP A 251 -10.56 17.57 11.55
C ASP A 251 -10.18 16.67 12.75
N ILE A 252 -10.26 17.21 13.98
CA ILE A 252 -10.06 16.42 15.21
C ILE A 252 -11.13 15.32 15.34
N PHE A 253 -12.38 15.62 14.98
CA PHE A 253 -13.51 14.69 15.06
C PHE A 253 -13.80 13.95 13.74
N GLU A 254 -12.99 14.20 12.71
CA GLU A 254 -13.10 13.53 11.42
C GLU A 254 -12.88 12.02 11.57
N LYS A 255 -13.64 11.26 10.78
CA LYS A 255 -13.59 9.79 10.70
C LYS A 255 -13.48 9.33 9.26
N ASN A 256 -12.80 8.20 9.04
CA ASN A 256 -12.64 7.50 7.77
C ASN A 256 -11.92 8.32 6.69
N ALA A 257 -11.07 9.28 7.08
CA ALA A 257 -10.40 10.22 6.17
C ALA A 257 -11.35 10.82 5.12
N LYS A 258 -12.52 11.30 5.59
CA LYS A 258 -13.57 11.89 4.77
C LYS A 258 -13.11 13.15 4.04
N ALA A 259 -12.47 14.09 4.73
CA ALA A 259 -11.93 15.32 4.17
C ALA A 259 -10.91 15.00 3.07
N LEU A 260 -9.96 14.10 3.35
CA LEU A 260 -9.01 13.60 2.35
C LEU A 260 -9.71 13.04 1.11
N THR A 261 -10.72 12.20 1.31
CA THR A 261 -11.45 11.55 0.21
C THR A 261 -12.23 12.57 -0.63
N ASP A 262 -12.84 13.57 0.00
CA ASP A 262 -13.62 14.60 -0.68
C ASP A 262 -12.72 15.63 -1.39
N ASP A 263 -11.58 15.96 -0.79
CA ASP A 263 -10.52 16.75 -1.43
C ASP A 263 -9.97 16.05 -2.66
N PHE A 264 -9.68 14.75 -2.56
CA PHE A 264 -9.19 13.97 -3.69
C PHE A 264 -10.19 13.94 -4.86
N LYS A 265 -11.50 13.83 -4.58
CA LYS A 265 -12.53 13.88 -5.62
C LYS A 265 -12.56 15.22 -6.37
N THR A 266 -12.21 16.31 -5.70
CA THR A 266 -12.33 17.67 -6.23
C THR A 266 -11.03 18.11 -6.90
N HIS A 267 -9.89 17.80 -6.29
CA HIS A 267 -8.58 18.33 -6.67
C HIS A 267 -7.61 17.26 -7.20
N GLY A 268 -7.98 15.97 -7.17
CA GLY A 268 -7.09 14.88 -7.54
C GLY A 268 -5.84 14.85 -6.65
N ASN A 269 -4.68 14.59 -7.25
CA ASN A 269 -3.38 14.59 -6.54
C ASN A 269 -2.82 16.01 -6.29
N PHE A 270 -3.44 17.07 -6.81
CA PHE A 270 -2.87 18.43 -6.72
C PHE A 270 -2.76 18.92 -5.27
N ARG A 271 -3.72 18.51 -4.42
CA ARG A 271 -3.74 18.84 -2.99
C ARG A 271 -3.00 17.76 -2.20
N LEU A 272 -1.90 18.16 -1.56
CA LEU A 272 -1.11 17.29 -0.70
C LEU A 272 -1.93 16.88 0.51
N GLU A 273 -1.77 15.63 0.91
CA GLU A 273 -2.37 15.16 2.14
C GLU A 273 -1.48 15.41 3.35
N GLU A 274 -2.13 15.60 4.50
CA GLU A 274 -1.46 15.75 5.79
C GLU A 274 -1.22 14.39 6.46
N GLY A 275 -0.19 14.36 7.31
CA GLY A 275 0.24 13.21 8.09
C GLY A 275 1.19 12.28 7.34
N VAL A 276 1.33 11.06 7.86
CA VAL A 276 2.15 10.00 7.24
C VAL A 276 1.26 9.20 6.27
N SER A 277 1.42 9.49 4.98
CA SER A 277 0.63 8.88 3.90
C SER A 277 0.97 7.43 3.60
N CYS A 278 0.08 6.73 2.91
CA CYS A 278 0.38 5.42 2.33
C CYS A 278 1.66 5.50 1.46
N ILE A 279 1.75 6.54 0.63
CA ILE A 279 2.89 6.73 -0.27
C ILE A 279 4.18 7.04 0.48
N THR A 280 4.11 7.81 1.57
CA THR A 280 5.28 8.04 2.42
C THR A 280 5.89 6.71 2.84
N CYS A 281 5.09 5.81 3.42
CA CYS A 281 5.61 4.53 3.88
C CYS A 281 6.01 3.60 2.72
N HIS A 282 5.16 3.52 1.68
CA HIS A 282 5.35 2.56 0.60
C HIS A 282 6.31 3.01 -0.51
N GLN A 283 6.90 4.21 -0.42
CA GLN A 283 7.93 4.72 -1.34
C GLN A 283 9.28 5.00 -0.66
N ILE A 284 9.44 4.63 0.61
CA ILE A 284 10.77 4.59 1.23
C ILE A 284 11.59 3.47 0.59
N THR A 285 12.69 3.85 -0.05
CA THR A 285 13.58 2.93 -0.76
C THR A 285 14.69 2.40 0.15
N LYS A 286 15.12 3.21 1.13
CA LYS A 286 16.19 2.89 2.10
C LYS A 286 15.87 3.47 3.47
N ALA A 287 16.30 2.80 4.53
CA ALA A 287 16.21 3.30 5.91
C ALA A 287 17.45 2.87 6.69
N GLU A 288 18.21 3.82 7.22
CA GLU A 288 19.47 3.55 7.94
C GLU A 288 19.20 3.16 9.41
N GLY A 289 18.07 3.61 9.97
CA GLY A 289 17.70 3.38 11.37
C GLY A 289 18.56 4.15 12.38
N SER A 290 19.23 5.22 11.94
CA SER A 290 19.97 6.15 12.80
C SER A 290 19.07 7.19 13.48
N GLY A 291 17.81 7.32 13.06
CA GLY A 291 16.84 8.25 13.63
C GLY A 291 16.74 9.59 12.89
N ASN A 292 15.91 10.51 13.37
CA ASN A 292 15.72 11.85 12.78
C ASN A 292 15.36 11.84 11.28
N ALA A 293 14.41 10.97 10.90
CA ALA A 293 13.98 10.70 9.53
C ALA A 293 15.10 10.15 8.63
N SER A 294 15.94 9.24 9.16
CA SER A 294 17.05 8.59 8.44
C SER A 294 16.62 7.61 7.33
N TYR A 295 15.85 8.09 6.36
CA TYR A 295 15.35 7.30 5.24
C TYR A 295 15.48 8.04 3.91
N THR A 296 15.44 7.27 2.84
CA THR A 296 15.39 7.80 1.47
C THR A 296 14.04 7.50 0.86
N ILE A 297 13.43 8.50 0.24
CA ILE A 297 12.15 8.36 -0.46
C ILE A 297 12.33 8.63 -1.95
N SER A 298 11.69 7.83 -2.79
CA SER A 298 11.64 8.04 -4.23
C SER A 298 10.23 7.81 -4.76
N LEU A 299 9.67 8.80 -5.46
CA LEU A 299 8.39 8.67 -6.15
C LEU A 299 8.54 8.18 -7.59
N ASP A 300 9.79 7.93 -8.04
CA ASP A 300 10.11 7.44 -9.37
C ASP A 300 9.82 5.95 -9.51
N ARG A 301 8.55 5.63 -9.73
CA ARG A 301 8.10 4.26 -9.98
C ARG A 301 7.56 4.07 -11.39
N LYS A 302 7.49 2.79 -11.79
CA LYS A 302 6.82 2.37 -13.01
C LYS A 302 5.31 2.54 -12.83
N LYS A 303 4.71 3.40 -13.66
CA LYS A 303 3.26 3.67 -13.66
C LYS A 303 2.57 2.97 -14.83
N TYR A 304 1.34 2.52 -14.63
CA TYR A 304 0.49 1.96 -15.67
C TYR A 304 -0.10 3.09 -16.54
N ALA A 305 -0.64 2.74 -17.71
CA ALA A 305 -1.32 3.73 -18.54
C ALA A 305 -2.51 4.33 -17.78
N PHE A 306 -2.70 5.64 -17.92
CA PHE A 306 -3.76 6.44 -17.28
C PHE A 306 -3.67 6.58 -15.75
N GLU A 307 -2.60 6.12 -15.09
CA GLU A 307 -2.48 6.21 -13.63
C GLU A 307 -2.40 7.65 -13.09
N ASP A 308 -1.83 8.56 -13.90
CA ASP A 308 -1.76 9.99 -13.63
C ASP A 308 -2.94 10.77 -14.24
N SER A 309 -3.89 10.10 -14.90
CA SER A 309 -5.09 10.76 -15.42
C SER A 309 -5.90 11.36 -14.27
N THR A 310 -6.42 12.57 -14.45
CA THR A 310 -7.37 13.22 -13.53
C THR A 310 -8.83 12.88 -13.84
N SER A 311 -9.10 12.27 -15.01
CA SER A 311 -10.46 11.88 -15.40
C SER A 311 -10.92 10.60 -14.70
N LYS A 312 -12.22 10.53 -14.36
CA LYS A 312 -12.86 9.32 -13.81
C LYS A 312 -12.67 8.08 -14.70
N ALA A 313 -12.75 8.26 -16.02
CA ALA A 313 -12.54 7.17 -16.98
C ALA A 313 -11.09 6.67 -16.97
N GLY A 314 -10.11 7.58 -16.91
CA GLY A 314 -8.71 7.20 -16.80
C GLY A 314 -8.38 6.49 -15.49
N HIS A 315 -8.94 6.94 -14.36
CA HIS A 315 -8.81 6.22 -13.08
C HIS A 315 -9.35 4.79 -13.18
N TYR A 316 -10.59 4.62 -13.67
CA TYR A 316 -11.19 3.31 -13.87
C TYR A 316 -10.33 2.40 -14.76
N LEU A 317 -9.84 2.93 -15.89
CA LEU A 317 -8.98 2.17 -16.81
C LEU A 317 -7.64 1.80 -16.15
N SER A 318 -7.01 2.71 -15.41
CA SER A 318 -5.75 2.45 -14.71
C SER A 318 -5.91 1.34 -13.67
N GLU A 319 -7.01 1.33 -12.91
CA GLU A 319 -7.32 0.26 -11.96
C GLU A 319 -7.48 -1.09 -12.66
N LYS A 320 -8.15 -1.13 -13.82
CA LYS A 320 -8.29 -2.39 -14.58
C LYS A 320 -6.96 -2.86 -15.17
N LEU A 321 -6.12 -1.95 -15.64
CA LEU A 321 -4.78 -2.28 -16.13
C LEU A 321 -3.90 -2.87 -15.02
N ILE A 322 -3.89 -2.23 -13.85
CA ILE A 322 -3.20 -2.74 -12.66
C ILE A 322 -3.72 -4.12 -12.28
N ASN A 323 -5.04 -4.26 -12.14
CA ASN A 323 -5.66 -5.54 -11.74
C ASN A 323 -5.47 -6.65 -12.77
N SER A 324 -5.37 -6.34 -14.07
CA SER A 324 -5.13 -7.38 -15.09
C SER A 324 -3.73 -8.00 -15.00
N ASN A 325 -2.73 -7.21 -14.57
CA ASN A 325 -1.36 -7.66 -14.36
C ASN A 325 -0.72 -6.85 -13.22
N PRO A 326 -0.86 -7.26 -11.96
CA PRO A 326 -0.51 -6.45 -10.78
C PRO A 326 0.97 -6.49 -10.40
N GLN A 327 1.80 -7.22 -11.16
CA GLN A 327 3.16 -7.54 -10.72
C GLN A 327 4.00 -6.27 -10.49
N VAL A 328 3.94 -5.31 -11.40
CA VAL A 328 4.71 -4.07 -11.29
C VAL A 328 4.16 -3.16 -10.20
N HIS A 329 2.84 -3.14 -9.99
CA HIS A 329 2.23 -2.47 -8.85
C HIS A 329 2.77 -3.04 -7.53
N LYS A 330 2.77 -4.36 -7.38
CA LYS A 330 3.31 -5.05 -6.19
C LYS A 330 4.79 -4.72 -5.94
N GLU A 331 5.60 -4.80 -6.99
CA GLU A 331 7.04 -4.47 -6.92
C GLU A 331 7.29 -3.00 -6.57
N SER A 332 6.42 -2.08 -7.02
CA SER A 332 6.58 -0.65 -6.78
C SER A 332 6.26 -0.22 -5.34
N TYR A 333 5.43 -1.00 -4.63
CA TYR A 333 4.93 -0.66 -3.29
C TYR A 333 5.32 -1.67 -2.20
N SER A 334 6.12 -2.69 -2.53
CA SER A 334 6.58 -3.70 -1.57
C SER A 334 8.10 -3.72 -1.52
N ASN A 335 8.66 -3.43 -0.36
CA ASN A 335 10.10 -3.50 -0.11
C ASN A 335 10.35 -4.47 1.07
N PRO A 336 11.29 -5.44 0.97
CA PRO A 336 11.67 -6.27 2.10
C PRO A 336 12.05 -5.49 3.37
N LEU A 337 12.57 -4.26 3.19
CA LEU A 337 12.91 -3.32 4.25
C LEU A 337 11.79 -3.11 5.28
N TYR A 338 10.52 -3.13 4.86
CA TYR A 338 9.38 -2.85 5.73
C TYR A 338 9.22 -3.86 6.88
N LYS A 339 9.90 -5.00 6.80
CA LYS A 339 9.92 -6.03 7.85
C LYS A 339 11.01 -5.81 8.88
N GLU A 340 11.91 -4.87 8.66
CA GLU A 340 13.07 -4.63 9.52
C GLU A 340 12.76 -3.50 10.50
N SER A 341 13.05 -3.69 11.79
CA SER A 341 12.78 -2.66 12.81
C SER A 341 13.50 -1.33 12.54
N ARG A 342 14.64 -1.33 11.82
CA ARG A 342 15.37 -0.12 11.41
C ARG A 342 14.55 0.81 10.49
N TYR A 343 13.55 0.26 9.80
CA TYR A 343 12.60 1.05 9.02
C TYR A 343 11.82 2.00 9.94
N CYS A 344 11.21 1.45 10.99
CA CYS A 344 10.48 2.22 12.00
C CYS A 344 11.42 3.15 12.79
N ALA A 345 12.64 2.70 13.08
CA ALA A 345 13.66 3.46 13.80
C ALA A 345 13.99 4.80 13.15
N SER A 346 13.81 4.92 11.84
CA SER A 346 14.08 6.18 11.14
C SER A 346 13.19 7.32 11.64
N CYS A 347 11.99 7.03 12.15
CA CYS A 347 11.11 8.03 12.76
C CYS A 347 10.92 7.83 14.27
N HIS A 348 11.17 6.63 14.81
CA HIS A 348 10.94 6.28 16.23
C HIS A 348 12.23 6.22 17.07
N ASP A 349 13.33 6.77 16.55
CA ASP A 349 14.53 7.13 17.30
C ASP A 349 14.84 8.60 16.96
N GLU A 350 14.82 9.48 17.94
CA GLU A 350 14.88 10.93 17.72
C GLU A 350 15.81 11.59 18.73
N PHE A 351 16.58 12.54 18.25
CA PHE A 351 17.51 13.31 19.07
C PHE A 351 17.60 14.73 18.57
N HIS A 352 17.84 15.65 19.49
CA HIS A 352 17.94 17.06 19.19
C HIS A 352 19.09 17.31 18.21
N PRO A 353 18.84 17.84 17.00
CA PRO A 353 19.83 17.88 15.91
C PRO A 353 21.02 18.82 16.16
N LYS A 354 20.98 19.66 17.20
CA LYS A 354 22.09 20.56 17.56
C LYS A 354 22.89 20.10 18.80
N THR A 355 22.28 19.29 19.67
CA THR A 355 22.85 18.95 20.99
C THR A 355 22.96 17.44 21.22
N ASP A 356 22.44 16.63 20.31
CA ASP A 356 22.39 15.16 20.37
C ASP A 356 21.65 14.58 21.58
N VAL A 357 20.96 15.42 22.35
CA VAL A 357 20.10 15.00 23.46
C VAL A 357 19.00 14.09 22.92
N LYS A 358 18.86 12.90 23.49
CA LYS A 358 17.82 11.95 23.10
C LYS A 358 16.44 12.48 23.48
N ILE A 359 15.55 12.58 22.50
CA ILE A 359 14.15 12.99 22.66
C ILE A 359 13.26 11.74 22.68
N VAL A 360 13.51 10.81 21.75
CA VAL A 360 12.87 9.49 21.67
C VAL A 360 13.96 8.45 21.49
N SER A 361 13.91 7.35 22.25
CA SER A 361 14.91 6.27 22.16
C SER A 361 14.30 4.88 22.01
N THR A 362 13.06 4.81 21.53
CA THR A 362 12.27 3.57 21.45
C THR A 362 13.02 2.45 20.74
N PHE A 363 13.68 2.75 19.63
CA PHE A 363 14.44 1.74 18.89
C PHE A 363 15.67 1.26 19.68
N LYS A 364 16.40 2.17 20.35
CA LYS A 364 17.56 1.80 21.18
C LYS A 364 17.18 1.02 22.43
N GLU A 365 16.02 1.29 22.99
CA GLU A 365 15.44 0.48 24.06
C GLU A 365 15.11 -0.92 23.56
N TRP A 366 14.50 -1.01 22.37
CA TRP A 366 14.21 -2.30 21.74
C TRP A 366 15.44 -3.10 21.36
N GLU A 367 16.46 -2.44 20.82
CA GLU A 367 17.73 -3.04 20.45
C GLU A 367 18.40 -3.77 21.63
N LYS A 368 18.23 -3.23 22.85
CA LYS A 368 18.75 -3.80 24.10
C LYS A 368 17.79 -4.78 24.78
N SER A 369 16.56 -4.90 24.28
CA SER A 369 15.53 -5.74 24.89
C SER A 369 15.71 -7.22 24.53
N PRO A 370 15.11 -8.14 25.31
CA PRO A 370 15.05 -9.57 24.94
C PRO A 370 14.35 -9.85 23.60
N TYR A 371 13.57 -8.90 23.08
CA TYR A 371 12.83 -9.03 21.83
C TYR A 371 13.71 -8.77 20.59
N ASN A 372 14.88 -8.15 20.73
CA ASN A 372 15.88 -8.10 19.67
C ASN A 372 16.83 -9.30 19.76
N ASN A 373 16.32 -10.50 19.46
CA ASN A 373 17.11 -11.73 19.50
C ASN A 373 17.28 -12.42 18.13
N PRO A 374 18.13 -11.90 17.23
CA PRO A 374 18.26 -12.44 15.87
C PRO A 374 18.68 -13.92 15.82
N ASN A 375 19.26 -14.45 16.89
CA ASN A 375 19.69 -15.85 17.00
C ASN A 375 18.52 -16.82 17.34
N ASP A 376 17.43 -16.33 17.92
CA ASP A 376 16.25 -17.12 18.27
C ASP A 376 14.98 -16.44 17.74
N LYS A 377 14.52 -16.90 16.57
CA LYS A 377 13.33 -16.36 15.89
C LYS A 377 12.06 -16.45 16.74
N SER A 378 11.98 -17.35 17.72
CA SER A 378 10.80 -17.44 18.60
C SER A 378 10.72 -16.26 19.56
N LYS A 379 11.89 -15.72 19.95
CA LYS A 379 12.06 -14.58 20.86
C LYS A 379 12.29 -13.26 20.13
N HIS A 380 12.79 -13.29 18.89
CA HIS A 380 12.89 -12.10 18.06
C HIS A 380 11.49 -11.59 17.68
N LYS A 381 11.15 -10.37 18.09
CA LYS A 381 9.93 -9.67 17.68
C LYS A 381 10.31 -8.30 17.14
N THR A 382 9.93 -8.03 15.91
CA THR A 382 10.09 -6.73 15.26
C THR A 382 8.93 -5.81 15.59
N CYS A 383 9.05 -4.53 15.27
CA CYS A 383 7.99 -3.54 15.49
C CYS A 383 6.65 -3.99 14.86
N ILE A 384 6.70 -4.58 13.67
CA ILE A 384 5.51 -5.02 12.92
C ILE A 384 4.87 -6.30 13.46
N ASP A 385 5.59 -7.07 14.30
CA ASP A 385 5.05 -8.27 14.95
C ASP A 385 4.13 -7.91 16.14
N CYS A 386 4.20 -6.67 16.62
CA CYS A 386 3.35 -6.14 17.68
C CYS A 386 2.41 -5.03 17.16
N HIS A 387 2.96 -3.95 16.59
CA HIS A 387 2.17 -2.75 16.22
C HIS A 387 1.37 -2.88 14.93
N MET A 388 1.64 -3.92 14.13
CA MET A 388 0.88 -4.24 12.93
C MET A 388 0.24 -5.63 13.01
N THR A 389 0.05 -6.14 14.22
CA THR A 389 -0.71 -7.36 14.50
C THR A 389 -1.98 -6.97 15.25
N ASN A 390 -3.11 -7.53 14.83
CA ASN A 390 -4.40 -7.25 15.43
C ASN A 390 -4.46 -7.76 16.87
N LEU A 391 -5.24 -7.08 17.71
CA LEU A 391 -5.52 -7.46 19.09
C LEU A 391 -6.97 -7.91 19.24
N GLU A 392 -7.15 -9.01 19.97
CA GLU A 392 -8.47 -9.53 20.32
C GLU A 392 -8.40 -10.16 21.71
N ASN A 393 -9.35 -9.84 22.58
CA ASN A 393 -9.43 -10.34 23.95
C ASN A 393 -8.11 -10.14 24.74
N ASP A 394 -7.54 -8.94 24.65
CA ASP A 394 -6.28 -8.54 25.33
C ASP A 394 -5.07 -9.42 24.91
N LYS A 395 -5.05 -9.91 23.67
CA LYS A 395 -3.96 -10.75 23.11
C LYS A 395 -3.69 -10.42 21.65
N PHE A 396 -2.45 -10.63 21.20
CA PHE A 396 -2.10 -10.60 19.78
C PHE A 396 -2.80 -11.75 19.05
N ALA A 397 -3.70 -11.40 18.13
CA ALA A 397 -4.54 -12.31 17.37
C ALA A 397 -4.43 -11.96 15.87
N PRO A 398 -3.51 -12.60 15.13
CA PRO A 398 -3.33 -12.39 13.70
C PRO A 398 -4.66 -12.37 12.94
N LEU A 399 -4.89 -11.30 12.19
CA LEU A 399 -6.15 -11.12 11.46
C LEU A 399 -6.10 -11.91 10.16
N SER A 400 -7.05 -12.83 9.99
CA SER A 400 -7.25 -13.47 8.68
C SER A 400 -7.98 -12.51 7.76
N GLY A 401 -7.41 -12.21 6.60
CA GLY A 401 -7.98 -11.22 5.69
C GLY A 401 -7.22 -11.08 4.38
N VAL A 402 -7.57 -10.09 3.58
CA VAL A 402 -6.94 -9.81 2.28
C VAL A 402 -6.15 -8.51 2.36
N SER A 403 -5.06 -8.41 1.61
CA SER A 403 -4.36 -7.12 1.46
C SER A 403 -4.99 -6.23 0.41
N THR A 404 -5.72 -6.82 -0.54
CA THR A 404 -6.39 -6.15 -1.65
C THR A 404 -7.77 -6.78 -1.79
N ASP A 405 -8.81 -6.01 -2.05
CA ASP A 405 -10.19 -6.47 -2.13
C ASP A 405 -10.31 -7.63 -3.12
N GLY A 406 -10.82 -8.78 -2.66
CA GLY A 406 -10.91 -10.04 -3.43
C GLY A 406 -9.56 -10.66 -3.85
N GLY A 407 -8.46 -10.25 -3.22
CA GLY A 407 -7.17 -10.91 -3.33
C GLY A 407 -7.07 -12.17 -2.46
N VAL A 408 -5.85 -12.68 -2.30
CA VAL A 408 -5.58 -13.89 -1.51
C VAL A 408 -5.84 -13.67 -0.03
N VAL A 409 -6.62 -14.57 0.58
CA VAL A 409 -6.79 -14.62 2.03
C VAL A 409 -5.48 -15.07 2.69
N LYS A 410 -4.96 -14.23 3.57
CA LYS A 410 -3.77 -14.46 4.40
C LYS A 410 -4.22 -14.76 5.82
N LYS A 411 -3.50 -15.64 6.51
CA LYS A 411 -3.73 -15.96 7.93
C LYS A 411 -3.35 -14.81 8.87
N ASP A 412 -2.45 -13.94 8.42
CA ASP A 412 -1.97 -12.77 9.16
C ASP A 412 -1.80 -11.62 8.17
N VAL A 413 -2.87 -10.85 7.96
CA VAL A 413 -2.74 -9.55 7.28
C VAL A 413 -2.23 -8.53 8.28
N LYS A 414 -1.16 -7.82 7.92
CA LYS A 414 -0.61 -6.77 8.77
C LYS A 414 -1.59 -5.59 8.83
N VAL A 415 -2.07 -5.30 10.03
CA VAL A 415 -3.07 -4.24 10.27
C VAL A 415 -2.42 -2.88 10.36
N HIS A 416 -3.15 -1.84 9.97
CA HIS A 416 -2.68 -0.46 9.90
C HIS A 416 -3.34 0.45 10.93
N TYR A 417 -3.79 -0.12 12.06
CA TYR A 417 -4.28 0.65 13.21
C TYR A 417 -3.17 1.49 13.86
N PHE A 418 -1.93 0.97 13.83
CA PHE A 418 -0.76 1.56 14.48
C PHE A 418 -1.03 1.92 15.94
N ALA A 419 -1.62 0.97 16.68
CA ALA A 419 -1.97 1.14 18.07
C ALA A 419 -0.73 1.51 18.91
N GLY A 420 -0.89 2.50 19.78
CA GLY A 420 0.17 3.07 20.61
C GLY A 420 -0.31 3.28 22.04
N SER A 421 -0.08 4.46 22.61
CA SER A 421 -0.52 4.79 23.98
C SER A 421 -1.73 5.72 24.05
N ASN A 422 -2.06 6.43 22.97
CA ASN A 422 -3.10 7.45 23.00
C ASN A 422 -4.47 6.88 22.64
N HIS A 423 -5.14 6.28 23.62
CA HIS A 423 -6.49 5.73 23.41
C HIS A 423 -7.54 6.84 23.27
N PHE A 424 -7.36 7.99 23.94
CA PHE A 424 -8.31 9.10 23.92
C PHE A 424 -8.50 9.68 22.52
N LEU A 425 -7.42 10.12 21.86
CA LEU A 425 -7.51 10.66 20.49
C LEU A 425 -8.01 9.59 19.50
N SER A 426 -7.58 8.34 19.68
CA SER A 426 -8.05 7.22 18.86
C SER A 426 -9.57 7.01 19.03
N GLY A 427 -10.09 7.10 20.25
CA GLY A 427 -11.50 6.89 20.59
C GLY A 427 -12.44 8.03 20.21
N LEU A 428 -11.93 9.27 20.09
CA LEU A 428 -12.70 10.37 19.48
C LEU A 428 -13.07 10.04 18.03
N LYS A 429 -12.20 9.32 17.32
CA LYS A 429 -12.37 8.96 15.91
C LYS A 429 -13.08 7.62 15.77
N ASN A 430 -12.52 6.56 16.33
CA ASN A 430 -12.97 5.20 16.05
C ASN A 430 -12.85 4.29 17.29
N LYS A 431 -13.97 3.65 17.67
CA LYS A 431 -14.02 2.77 18.84
C LYS A 431 -13.17 1.51 18.67
N VAL A 432 -13.06 0.96 17.47
CA VAL A 432 -12.18 -0.18 17.19
C VAL A 432 -10.72 0.21 17.42
N HIS A 433 -10.31 1.42 17.01
CA HIS A 433 -8.93 1.89 17.23
C HIS A 433 -8.62 2.13 18.71
N GLU A 434 -9.59 2.68 19.45
CA GLU A 434 -9.50 2.82 20.90
C GLU A 434 -9.33 1.45 21.56
N GLU A 435 -10.14 0.47 21.17
CA GLU A 435 -10.06 -0.90 21.68
C GLU A 435 -8.72 -1.56 21.35
N GLN A 436 -8.21 -1.42 20.12
CA GLN A 436 -6.86 -1.91 19.77
C GLN A 436 -5.80 -1.28 20.67
N THR A 437 -5.91 0.03 20.95
CA THR A 437 -4.97 0.76 21.81
C THR A 437 -5.04 0.29 23.27
N ILE A 438 -6.25 0.17 23.83
CA ILE A 438 -6.46 -0.30 25.21
C ILE A 438 -5.97 -1.74 25.38
N GLN A 439 -6.28 -2.62 24.43
CA GLN A 439 -5.82 -4.01 24.46
C GLN A 439 -4.29 -4.08 24.43
N LEU A 440 -3.62 -3.28 23.58
CA LEU A 440 -2.16 -3.21 23.52
C LEU A 440 -1.58 -2.79 24.88
N LEU A 441 -2.14 -1.74 25.48
CA LEU A 441 -1.71 -1.23 26.78
C LEU A 441 -1.85 -2.30 27.89
N LYS A 442 -2.97 -3.02 27.93
CA LYS A 442 -3.19 -4.12 28.88
C LYS A 442 -2.22 -5.28 28.68
N THR A 443 -1.75 -5.53 27.46
CA THR A 443 -0.76 -6.58 27.21
C THR A 443 0.67 -6.20 27.64
N SER A 444 0.93 -4.91 27.90
CA SER A 444 2.30 -4.39 28.05
C SER A 444 2.91 -4.66 29.43
N ALA A 445 2.09 -4.66 30.49
CA ALA A 445 2.54 -4.83 31.86
C ALA A 445 1.75 -5.88 32.63
N LYS A 446 2.42 -6.52 33.59
CA LYS A 446 1.82 -7.34 34.63
C LYS A 446 1.97 -6.66 35.98
N LEU A 447 0.89 -6.65 36.76
CA LEU A 447 0.89 -6.21 38.15
C LEU A 447 0.80 -7.43 39.07
N ASP A 448 1.68 -7.47 40.07
CA ASP A 448 1.65 -8.43 41.16
C ASP A 448 1.44 -7.66 42.46
N VAL A 449 0.35 -7.95 43.17
CA VAL A 449 -0.05 -7.21 44.38
C VAL A 449 -0.08 -8.15 45.57
N ASP A 450 0.60 -7.77 46.64
CA ASP A 450 0.66 -8.55 47.87
C ASP A 450 0.63 -7.62 49.11
N ILE A 451 0.15 -8.14 50.24
CA ILE A 451 0.16 -7.44 51.52
C ILE A 451 0.94 -8.31 52.52
N LYS A 452 2.12 -7.84 52.93
CA LYS A 452 2.97 -8.52 53.92
C LYS A 452 3.34 -7.56 55.03
N ASP A 453 3.22 -8.00 56.29
CA ASP A 453 3.61 -7.23 57.47
C ASP A 453 3.06 -5.79 57.46
N SER A 454 1.77 -5.65 57.12
CA SER A 454 1.07 -4.36 56.95
C SER A 454 1.63 -3.43 55.86
N LYS A 455 2.40 -3.95 54.91
CA LYS A 455 2.88 -3.22 53.72
C LYS A 455 2.22 -3.76 52.47
N LEU A 456 1.68 -2.85 51.66
CA LEU A 456 1.29 -3.15 50.28
C LEU A 456 2.54 -3.17 49.41
N VAL A 457 2.82 -4.29 48.77
CA VAL A 457 3.90 -4.46 47.80
C VAL A 457 3.28 -4.63 46.42
N VAL A 458 3.63 -3.74 45.49
CA VAL A 458 3.18 -3.80 44.10
C VAL A 458 4.39 -3.98 43.19
N GLY A 459 4.47 -5.14 42.55
CA GLY A 459 5.43 -5.42 41.49
C GLY A 459 4.85 -5.03 40.13
N VAL A 460 5.59 -4.23 39.37
CA VAL A 460 5.23 -3.87 37.98
C VAL A 460 6.28 -4.47 37.06
N THR A 461 5.87 -5.39 36.19
CA THR A 461 6.78 -6.06 35.24
C THR A 461 6.39 -5.73 33.81
N ASN A 462 7.32 -5.24 33.01
CA ASN A 462 7.16 -5.14 31.57
C ASN A 462 7.27 -6.53 30.94
N VAL A 463 6.17 -7.03 30.36
CA VAL A 463 6.06 -8.40 29.83
C VAL A 463 5.61 -8.46 28.37
N GLY A 464 5.19 -7.34 27.80
CA GLY A 464 4.65 -7.28 26.43
C GLY A 464 5.21 -6.14 25.58
N ALA A 465 5.91 -5.17 26.18
CA ALA A 465 6.54 -4.09 25.44
C ALA A 465 8.03 -4.40 25.20
N GLY A 466 8.41 -4.45 23.93
CA GLY A 466 9.80 -4.68 23.54
C GLY A 466 10.73 -3.49 23.74
N HIS A 467 10.33 -2.46 24.49
CA HIS A 467 11.05 -1.22 24.78
C HIS A 467 10.67 -0.79 26.21
N HIS A 468 11.06 0.40 26.68
CA HIS A 468 10.64 0.85 28.01
C HIS A 468 9.13 1.06 28.09
N LEU A 469 8.60 1.04 29.32
CA LEU A 469 7.19 1.32 29.60
C LEU A 469 7.10 2.44 30.64
N PRO A 470 6.69 3.67 30.24
CA PRO A 470 6.40 4.10 28.88
C PRO A 470 7.67 4.36 28.06
N THR A 471 7.57 4.25 26.73
CA THR A 471 8.57 4.73 25.75
C THR A 471 8.00 5.93 24.98
N GLY A 472 8.80 6.52 24.09
CA GLY A 472 8.42 7.62 23.23
C GLY A 472 9.04 8.93 23.69
N VAL A 473 8.31 10.03 23.54
CA VAL A 473 8.77 11.35 23.96
C VAL A 473 8.82 11.38 25.50
N ALA A 474 10.03 11.60 26.02
CA ALA A 474 10.36 11.40 27.43
C ALA A 474 9.80 12.47 28.39
N ASP A 475 9.32 13.59 27.86
CA ASP A 475 8.93 14.79 28.60
C ASP A 475 7.45 14.85 29.03
N PHE A 476 6.58 13.97 28.49
CA PHE A 476 5.16 13.97 28.88
C PHE A 476 4.53 12.59 29.11
N ARG A 477 5.28 11.49 28.94
CA ARG A 477 4.74 10.14 29.18
C ARG A 477 5.15 9.64 30.55
N GLU A 478 4.17 9.57 31.45
CA GLU A 478 4.36 9.07 32.79
C GLU A 478 3.53 7.80 33.02
N LEU A 479 4.05 6.92 33.85
CA LEU A 479 3.34 5.76 34.38
C LEU A 479 3.49 5.80 35.89
N TRP A 480 2.36 5.78 36.59
CA TRP A 480 2.33 5.74 38.05
C TRP A 480 1.25 4.77 38.52
N LEU A 481 1.33 4.40 39.80
CA LEU A 481 0.33 3.56 40.45
C LEU A 481 -0.68 4.45 41.18
N ASP A 482 -1.95 4.40 40.75
CA ASP A 482 -3.09 4.86 41.57
C ASP A 482 -3.55 3.69 42.45
N VAL A 483 -3.39 3.85 43.76
CA VAL A 483 -3.73 2.85 44.77
C VAL A 483 -4.86 3.37 45.63
N THR A 484 -5.97 2.64 45.68
CA THR A 484 -7.08 2.88 46.62
C THR A 484 -7.31 1.63 47.48
N ILE A 485 -7.28 1.78 48.80
CA ILE A 485 -7.60 0.72 49.78
C ILE A 485 -8.93 1.09 50.45
N THR A 486 -9.88 0.16 50.44
CA THR A 486 -11.20 0.33 51.06
C THR A 486 -11.42 -0.66 52.20
N ASP A 487 -12.20 -0.26 53.20
CA ASP A 487 -12.72 -1.19 54.21
C ASP A 487 -13.87 -2.04 53.66
N LYS A 488 -14.41 -2.93 54.51
CA LYS A 488 -15.54 -3.82 54.16
C LYS A 488 -16.83 -3.08 53.81
N SER A 489 -16.98 -1.82 54.21
CA SER A 489 -18.13 -0.97 53.90
C SER A 489 -17.94 -0.16 52.59
N GLY A 490 -16.76 -0.27 51.97
CA GLY A 490 -16.40 0.51 50.78
C GLY A 490 -15.83 1.89 51.11
N LYS A 491 -15.61 2.22 52.40
CA LYS A 491 -14.99 3.49 52.79
C LYS A 491 -13.50 3.44 52.47
N VAL A 492 -13.01 4.45 51.75
CA VAL A 492 -11.58 4.61 51.45
C VAL A 492 -10.80 4.84 52.75
N ILE A 493 -9.85 3.95 53.04
CA ILE A 493 -8.95 4.02 54.19
C ILE A 493 -7.63 4.68 53.77
N LEU A 494 -7.18 4.42 52.54
CA LEU A 494 -5.95 4.96 51.98
C LEU A 494 -6.13 5.20 50.47
N SER A 495 -5.58 6.32 50.00
CA SER A 495 -5.43 6.64 48.59
C SER A 495 -4.02 7.16 48.36
N SER A 496 -3.38 6.76 47.27
CA SER A 496 -2.05 7.24 46.86
C SER A 496 -1.97 7.28 45.33
N GLY A 497 -1.28 8.28 44.77
CA GLY A 497 -1.06 8.38 43.31
C GLY A 497 -2.23 8.92 42.49
N LYS A 498 -3.21 9.58 43.13
CA LYS A 498 -4.26 10.35 42.46
C LYS A 498 -3.86 11.79 42.22
#